data_AF-A0A673VT43-F1
#
_entry.id   AF-A0A673VT43-F1
#
_cell.length_a   1.000
_cell.length_b   1.000
_cell.length_c   1.000
_cell.angle_alpha   90.00
_cell.angle_beta   90.00
_cell.angle_gamma   90.00
#
_symmetry.space_group_name_H-M   'P 1'
#
loop_
_entity.id
_entity.type
_entity.pdbx_description
1 polymer ?
#
loop_
_entity_poly.entity_id
_entity_poly.type
_entity_poly.pdbx_seq_one_letter_code
_entity_poly.pdbx_strand_id
1 'polypeptide(L)'
;MDTLALEAKATGQEKKSSAPRPRPKPPKKAKRIVYFEVEIVDAKTKEKLLLLDKVEPTSTILDIKALFHKSNPQWYPARQSLRLDPKGKCLKDEDVLQTLPVGTTASFYFSDMGAQIAWGTVFLSECYGPLLIYLMFYFRLPFIYAPKYDFSSSKHWVVHLACMCHSFHYVKRILETLFIHRISHGTMPLRNIFKNCSYYWCFAAWMAYYINHPLYTPPYYGQQQVKTALIIFLFCQVGNFSINITLRNLKCPGSKVKKIPHPTKNPFTWIFALVSCPNYTYELGSWMGFTVMTQCLPVAFFTIVGFVLMTVWARGKHRNYRKEFRDYPTLRSPILPFIL
;
A
#
# COMPACT_ATOMS: atom_id res chain seq x y z
N MET A 1 -50.23 -48.65 -56.69
CA MET A 1 -50.97 -48.90 -55.44
C MET A 1 -51.18 -47.55 -54.77
N ASP A 2 -51.87 -46.64 -55.46
CA ASP A 2 -53.32 -46.40 -55.39
C ASP A 2 -53.53 -45.23 -54.41
N THR A 3 -53.51 -43.97 -54.84
CA THR A 3 -54.63 -43.26 -55.49
C THR A 3 -55.99 -43.88 -55.18
N LEU A 4 -56.56 -43.53 -54.02
CA LEU A 4 -58.00 -43.46 -53.75
C LEU A 4 -58.22 -43.03 -52.28
N ALA A 5 -58.38 -41.72 -52.06
CA ALA A 5 -59.19 -41.14 -50.97
C ALA A 5 -59.14 -39.60 -51.06
N LEU A 6 -59.58 -39.08 -52.21
CA LEU A 6 -60.17 -37.75 -52.27
C LEU A 6 -61.64 -37.90 -51.86
N GLU A 7 -62.13 -36.90 -51.13
CA GLU A 7 -63.53 -36.69 -50.73
C GLU A 7 -64.06 -37.49 -49.53
N ALA A 8 -63.81 -36.97 -48.32
CA ALA A 8 -64.87 -36.75 -47.35
C ALA A 8 -64.42 -35.79 -46.23
N LYS A 9 -65.30 -34.83 -45.91
CA LYS A 9 -65.30 -33.92 -44.75
C LYS A 9 -64.45 -32.65 -44.83
N ALA A 10 -64.90 -31.78 -45.73
CA ALA A 10 -65.03 -30.36 -45.40
C ALA A 10 -66.14 -30.19 -44.35
N THR A 11 -65.79 -29.86 -43.10
CA THR A 11 -66.56 -29.03 -42.13
C THR A 11 -65.82 -29.04 -40.80
N GLY A 12 -65.23 -27.90 -40.43
CA GLY A 12 -64.55 -27.73 -39.14
C GLY A 12 -63.61 -26.53 -39.10
N GLN A 13 -64.10 -25.33 -39.42
CA GLN A 13 -63.35 -24.10 -39.11
C GLN A 13 -63.38 -23.87 -37.59
N GLU A 14 -62.32 -24.28 -36.89
CA GLU A 14 -62.03 -23.77 -35.55
C GLU A 14 -61.63 -22.31 -35.63
N LYS A 15 -62.43 -21.44 -34.98
CA LYS A 15 -62.09 -20.05 -34.72
C LYS A 15 -60.82 -19.99 -33.86
N LYS A 16 -59.68 -19.59 -34.46
CA LYS A 16 -58.50 -19.15 -33.71
C LYS A 16 -58.88 -17.93 -32.87
N SER A 17 -59.05 -18.14 -31.57
CA SER A 17 -59.10 -17.09 -30.54
C SER A 17 -57.83 -16.25 -30.61
N SER A 18 -57.97 -14.96 -30.94
CA SER A 18 -56.87 -14.00 -30.90
C SER A 18 -56.44 -13.76 -29.46
N ALA A 19 -55.18 -14.07 -29.13
CA ALA A 19 -54.59 -13.74 -27.84
C ALA A 19 -54.67 -12.22 -27.56
N PRO A 20 -54.93 -11.78 -26.31
CA PRO A 20 -55.03 -10.36 -26.00
C PRO A 20 -53.66 -9.69 -26.19
N ARG A 21 -53.61 -8.55 -26.90
CA ARG A 21 -52.40 -7.72 -26.98
C ARG A 21 -51.93 -7.36 -25.57
N PRO A 22 -50.63 -7.51 -25.25
CA PRO A 22 -50.11 -7.08 -23.95
C PRO A 22 -50.30 -5.56 -23.82
N ARG A 23 -50.87 -5.13 -22.68
CA ARG A 23 -51.03 -3.70 -22.36
C ARG A 23 -49.67 -3.00 -22.42
N PRO A 24 -49.58 -1.77 -22.95
CA PRO A 24 -48.35 -1.01 -22.91
C PRO A 24 -47.91 -0.86 -21.45
N LYS A 25 -46.65 -1.19 -21.15
CA LYS A 25 -46.08 -0.90 -19.83
C LYS A 25 -46.17 0.62 -19.61
N PRO A 26 -46.63 1.08 -18.43
CA PRO A 26 -46.66 2.51 -18.16
C PRO A 26 -45.25 3.10 -18.31
N PRO A 27 -45.10 4.30 -18.89
CA PRO A 27 -43.79 4.93 -19.03
C PRO A 27 -43.17 5.03 -17.62
N LYS A 28 -41.95 4.51 -17.47
CA LYS A 28 -41.18 4.70 -16.24
C LYS A 28 -41.10 6.21 -16.00
N LYS A 29 -41.77 6.72 -14.97
CA LYS A 29 -41.65 8.13 -14.56
C LYS A 29 -40.16 8.45 -14.46
N ALA A 30 -39.70 9.47 -15.17
CA ALA A 30 -38.34 9.97 -15.04
C ALA A 30 -38.11 10.29 -13.56
N LYS A 31 -37.12 9.63 -12.94
CA LYS A 31 -36.70 9.99 -11.59
C LYS A 31 -36.30 11.47 -11.64
N ARG A 32 -37.01 12.35 -10.92
CA ARG A 32 -36.57 13.73 -10.70
C ARG A 32 -35.27 13.67 -9.91
N ILE A 33 -34.13 13.75 -10.59
CA ILE A 33 -32.83 13.87 -9.95
C ILE A 33 -32.71 15.32 -9.48
N VAL A 34 -32.65 15.51 -8.18
CA VAL A 34 -32.30 16.81 -7.58
C VAL A 34 -30.79 16.94 -7.67
N TYR A 35 -30.30 17.94 -8.38
CA TYR A 35 -28.87 18.21 -8.47
C TYR A 35 -28.41 19.07 -7.29
N PHE A 36 -27.14 18.92 -6.94
CA PHE A 36 -26.46 19.76 -5.97
C PHE A 36 -25.71 20.87 -6.68
N GLU A 37 -25.69 22.04 -6.05
CA GLU A 37 -24.79 23.13 -6.39
C GLU A 37 -23.55 23.02 -5.50
N VAL A 38 -22.37 22.87 -6.11
CA VAL A 38 -21.11 22.73 -5.38
C VAL A 38 -20.22 23.94 -5.64
N GLU A 39 -19.94 24.69 -4.60
CA GLU A 39 -19.02 25.82 -4.61
C GLU A 39 -17.65 25.40 -4.08
N ILE A 40 -16.60 25.70 -4.82
CA ILE A 40 -15.21 25.47 -4.40
C ILE A 40 -14.56 26.82 -4.13
N VAL A 41 -14.09 27.00 -2.90
CA VAL A 41 -13.53 28.26 -2.38
C VAL A 41 -12.10 28.01 -1.92
N ASP A 42 -11.18 28.95 -2.15
CA ASP A 42 -9.84 28.86 -1.58
C ASP A 42 -9.89 28.90 -0.05
N ALA A 43 -9.23 27.95 0.62
CA ALA A 43 -9.28 27.85 2.07
C ALA A 43 -8.64 29.05 2.78
N LYS A 44 -7.66 29.72 2.15
CA LYS A 44 -6.90 30.86 2.69
C LYS A 44 -7.52 32.20 2.29
N THR A 45 -7.69 32.44 0.99
CA THR A 45 -8.15 33.76 0.48
C THR A 45 -9.66 33.92 0.56
N LYS A 46 -10.41 32.81 0.72
CA LYS A 46 -11.88 32.78 0.65
C LYS A 46 -12.44 33.18 -0.71
N GLU A 47 -11.60 33.25 -1.73
CA GLU A 47 -12.03 33.53 -3.09
C GLU A 47 -12.74 32.32 -3.68
N LYS A 48 -13.83 32.58 -4.40
CA LYS A 48 -14.58 31.57 -5.12
C LYS A 48 -13.77 31.13 -6.35
N LEU A 49 -13.36 29.86 -6.38
CA LEU A 49 -12.54 29.30 -7.45
C LEU A 49 -13.39 28.66 -8.56
N LEU A 50 -14.46 27.97 -8.20
CA LEU A 50 -15.37 27.34 -9.15
C LEU A 50 -16.76 27.15 -8.55
N LEU A 51 -17.80 27.25 -9.40
CA LEU A 51 -19.16 26.83 -9.09
C LEU A 51 -19.56 25.69 -10.05
N LEU A 52 -20.14 24.64 -9.49
CA LEU A 52 -20.65 23.49 -10.23
C LEU A 52 -22.16 23.40 -9.99
N ASP A 53 -22.97 23.86 -10.94
CA ASP A 53 -24.42 24.02 -10.76
C ASP A 53 -25.22 22.70 -10.79
N LYS A 54 -24.63 21.64 -11.36
CA LYS A 54 -25.32 20.36 -11.63
C LYS A 54 -24.48 19.15 -11.27
N VAL A 55 -24.25 18.96 -9.97
CA VAL A 55 -23.55 17.77 -9.46
C VAL A 55 -24.57 16.72 -9.02
N GLU A 56 -24.38 15.47 -9.45
CA GLU A 56 -25.28 14.39 -9.01
C GLU A 56 -25.10 14.09 -7.52
N PRO A 57 -26.18 13.82 -6.76
CA PRO A 57 -26.10 13.51 -5.32
C PRO A 57 -25.19 12.33 -4.97
N THR A 58 -25.10 11.37 -5.90
CA THR A 58 -24.29 10.15 -5.79
C THR A 58 -22.83 10.35 -6.19
N SER A 59 -22.44 11.55 -6.63
CA SER A 59 -21.05 11.86 -6.97
C SER A 59 -20.17 11.74 -5.74
N THR A 60 -19.01 11.12 -5.94
CA THR A 60 -17.97 11.04 -4.91
C THR A 60 -17.14 12.32 -4.88
N ILE A 61 -16.42 12.54 -3.79
CA ILE A 61 -15.44 13.63 -3.73
C ILE A 61 -14.39 13.50 -4.83
N LEU A 62 -14.00 12.28 -5.22
CA LEU A 62 -13.09 12.07 -6.35
C LEU A 62 -13.68 12.60 -7.67
N ASP A 63 -14.97 12.38 -7.92
CA ASP A 63 -15.65 12.88 -9.11
C ASP A 63 -15.67 14.41 -9.12
N ILE A 64 -15.95 15.03 -7.97
CA ILE A 64 -15.92 16.49 -7.80
C ILE A 64 -14.51 17.03 -8.05
N LYS A 65 -13.47 16.35 -7.54
CA LYS A 65 -12.07 16.72 -7.81
C LYS A 65 -11.73 16.62 -9.30
N ALA A 66 -12.23 15.60 -9.98
CA ALA A 66 -12.05 15.43 -11.42
C ALA A 66 -12.75 16.56 -12.21
N LEU A 67 -13.96 16.95 -11.82
CA LEU A 67 -14.67 18.09 -12.39
C LEU A 67 -13.90 19.40 -12.15
N PHE A 68 -13.37 19.62 -10.95
CA PHE A 68 -12.57 20.80 -10.64
C PHE A 68 -11.29 20.87 -11.47
N HIS A 69 -10.62 19.71 -11.67
CA HIS A 69 -9.43 19.60 -12.51
C HIS A 69 -9.71 19.93 -13.98
N LYS A 70 -10.89 19.57 -14.49
CA LYS A 70 -11.28 19.88 -15.88
C LYS A 70 -11.31 21.39 -16.13
N SER A 71 -11.78 22.18 -15.16
CA SER A 71 -11.78 23.65 -15.25
C SER A 71 -10.45 24.28 -14.83
N ASN A 72 -9.67 23.60 -13.97
CA ASN A 72 -8.37 24.08 -13.48
C ASN A 72 -7.28 23.01 -13.67
N PRO A 73 -6.70 22.90 -14.88
CA PRO A 73 -5.77 21.81 -15.22
C PRO A 73 -4.52 21.72 -14.34
N GLN A 74 -4.08 22.83 -13.72
CA GLN A 74 -2.92 22.85 -12.81
C GLN A 74 -3.12 22.03 -11.52
N TRP A 75 -4.36 21.77 -11.13
CA TRP A 75 -4.71 21.09 -9.89
C TRP A 75 -5.31 19.71 -10.21
N TYR A 76 -4.45 18.73 -10.52
CA TYR A 76 -4.92 17.34 -10.67
C TYR A 76 -5.45 16.78 -9.34
N PRO A 77 -6.38 15.80 -9.36
CA PRO A 77 -7.15 15.39 -8.19
C PRO A 77 -6.35 15.10 -6.92
N ALA A 78 -5.20 14.44 -7.03
CA ALA A 78 -4.37 14.12 -5.86
C ALA A 78 -3.76 15.36 -5.17
N ARG A 79 -3.56 16.49 -5.86
CA ARG A 79 -3.12 17.76 -5.23
C ARG A 79 -4.22 18.43 -4.43
N GLN A 80 -5.48 18.06 -4.68
CA GLN A 80 -6.63 18.76 -4.13
C GLN A 80 -6.99 18.20 -2.76
N SER A 81 -6.92 19.06 -1.73
CA SER A 81 -7.54 18.80 -0.42
C SER A 81 -8.84 19.58 -0.34
N LEU A 82 -9.97 18.86 -0.25
CA LEU A 82 -11.30 19.46 -0.05
C LEU A 82 -11.75 19.22 1.39
N ARG A 83 -12.35 20.26 2.00
CA ARG A 83 -12.84 20.24 3.39
C ARG A 83 -14.20 20.93 3.47
N LEU A 84 -15.03 20.52 4.43
CA LEU A 84 -16.29 21.21 4.74
C LEU A 84 -16.07 22.48 5.58
N ASP A 85 -15.00 22.50 6.36
CA ASP A 85 -14.60 23.63 7.19
C ASP A 85 -13.13 23.96 6.91
N PRO A 86 -12.70 25.24 6.91
CA PRO A 86 -11.31 25.61 6.63
C PRO A 86 -10.29 24.91 7.55
N LYS A 87 -10.65 24.71 8.82
CA LYS A 87 -9.86 24.01 9.84
C LYS A 87 -10.32 22.56 10.05
N GLY A 88 -11.31 22.10 9.30
CA GLY A 88 -11.84 20.75 9.34
C GLY A 88 -10.89 19.69 8.77
N LYS A 89 -11.30 18.43 8.92
CA LYS A 89 -10.61 17.29 8.31
C LYS A 89 -10.82 17.29 6.80
N CYS A 90 -9.83 16.79 6.07
CA CYS A 90 -9.97 16.55 4.64
C CYS A 90 -10.99 15.43 4.40
N LEU A 91 -11.88 15.66 3.44
CA LEU A 91 -12.83 14.67 2.96
C LEU A 91 -12.09 13.55 2.24
N LYS A 92 -12.62 12.33 2.38
CA LYS A 92 -12.08 11.18 1.66
C LYS A 92 -12.62 11.16 0.25
N ASP A 93 -11.83 10.64 -0.67
CA ASP A 93 -12.18 10.53 -2.08
C ASP A 93 -13.47 9.71 -2.31
N GLU A 94 -13.81 8.82 -1.38
CA GLU A 94 -15.00 7.96 -1.46
C GLU A 94 -16.24 8.54 -0.80
N ASP A 95 -16.10 9.64 -0.06
CA ASP A 95 -17.25 10.26 0.59
C ASP A 95 -18.23 10.69 -0.51
N VAL A 96 -19.51 10.35 -0.34
CA VAL A 96 -20.56 10.63 -1.32
C VAL A 96 -21.24 11.93 -0.94
N LEU A 97 -21.44 12.82 -1.91
CA LEU A 97 -21.94 14.18 -1.67
C LEU A 97 -23.20 14.21 -0.79
N GLN A 98 -24.22 13.40 -1.10
CA GLN A 98 -25.47 13.35 -0.33
C GLN A 98 -25.34 12.82 1.10
N THR A 99 -24.22 12.16 1.44
CA THR A 99 -23.98 11.61 2.79
C THR A 99 -23.27 12.60 3.70
N LEU A 100 -22.77 13.71 3.13
CA LEU A 100 -22.12 14.77 3.88
C LEU A 100 -23.18 15.66 4.56
N PRO A 101 -22.84 16.32 5.67
CA PRO A 101 -23.75 17.24 6.36
C PRO A 101 -23.85 18.58 5.60
N VAL A 102 -24.35 18.54 4.36
CA VAL A 102 -24.53 19.67 3.45
C VAL A 102 -25.95 19.71 2.93
N GLY A 103 -26.46 20.91 2.61
CA GLY A 103 -27.75 21.07 1.94
C GLY A 103 -27.66 20.80 0.44
N THR A 104 -28.65 21.25 -0.33
CA THR A 104 -28.60 21.22 -1.81
C THR A 104 -27.49 22.10 -2.39
N THR A 105 -26.96 23.04 -1.58
CA THR A 105 -25.78 23.83 -1.87
C THR A 105 -24.67 23.43 -0.91
N ALA A 106 -23.51 23.05 -1.45
CA ALA A 106 -22.35 22.60 -0.68
C ALA A 106 -21.13 23.48 -0.99
N SER A 107 -20.55 24.11 0.04
CA SER A 107 -19.30 24.86 -0.10
C SER A 107 -18.12 24.03 0.41
N PHE A 108 -17.14 23.79 -0.47
CA PHE A 108 -15.89 23.10 -0.15
C PHE A 108 -14.72 24.07 -0.13
N TYR A 109 -13.92 23.98 0.93
CA TYR A 109 -12.66 24.71 1.05
C TYR A 109 -11.52 23.90 0.43
N PHE A 110 -10.92 24.45 -0.61
CA PHE A 110 -9.81 23.88 -1.35
C PHE A 110 -8.46 24.29 -0.74
N SER A 111 -7.53 23.35 -0.69
CA SER A 111 -6.12 23.64 -0.42
C SER A 111 -5.23 22.84 -1.36
N ASP A 112 -4.26 23.51 -1.98
CA ASP A 112 -3.24 22.89 -2.82
C ASP A 112 -2.17 22.21 -1.94
N MET A 113 -2.08 20.89 -2.05
CA MET A 113 -1.14 20.05 -1.32
C MET A 113 0.28 20.05 -1.90
N GLY A 114 0.51 20.71 -3.05
CA GLY A 114 1.77 20.62 -3.77
C GLY A 114 1.83 19.38 -4.68
N ALA A 115 2.94 19.20 -5.40
CA ALA A 115 3.15 18.00 -6.21
C ALA A 115 3.09 16.73 -5.34
N GLN A 116 2.32 15.74 -5.79
CA GLN A 116 2.08 14.49 -5.09
C GLN A 116 2.69 13.31 -5.84
N ILE A 117 3.07 12.28 -5.10
CA ILE A 117 3.54 11.00 -5.62
C ILE A 117 2.78 9.85 -4.99
N ALA A 118 2.49 8.81 -5.77
CA ALA A 118 1.78 7.64 -5.28
C ALA A 118 2.65 6.86 -4.27
N TRP A 119 2.04 6.34 -3.20
CA TRP A 119 2.74 5.52 -2.20
C TRP A 119 3.44 4.30 -2.80
N GLY A 120 2.90 3.71 -3.87
CA GLY A 120 3.55 2.62 -4.59
C GLY A 120 4.93 3.01 -5.13
N THR A 121 5.03 4.14 -5.83
CA THR A 121 6.30 4.66 -6.34
C THR A 121 7.27 4.95 -5.21
N VAL A 122 6.79 5.54 -4.11
CA VAL A 122 7.61 5.84 -2.92
C VAL A 122 8.24 4.56 -2.37
N PHE A 123 7.45 3.51 -2.10
CA PHE A 123 7.97 2.26 -1.56
C PHE A 123 8.93 1.56 -2.54
N LEU A 124 8.67 1.64 -3.85
CA LEU A 124 9.59 1.10 -4.85
C LEU A 124 10.93 1.84 -4.85
N SER A 125 10.93 3.18 -4.84
CA SER A 125 12.15 3.99 -4.78
C SER A 125 12.93 3.77 -3.48
N GLU A 126 12.23 3.60 -2.35
CA GLU A 126 12.83 3.26 -1.06
C GLU A 126 13.53 1.89 -1.07
N CYS A 127 13.09 0.94 -1.91
CA CYS A 127 13.67 -0.40 -1.99
C CYS A 127 14.70 -0.58 -3.12
N TYR A 128 14.47 0.05 -4.27
CA TYR A 128 15.34 -0.06 -5.45
C TYR A 128 16.71 0.58 -5.21
N GLY A 129 16.74 1.75 -4.59
CA GLY A 129 18.00 2.45 -4.32
C GLY A 129 18.97 1.65 -3.44
N PRO A 130 18.58 1.17 -2.25
CA PRO A 130 19.45 0.34 -1.43
C PRO A 130 20.00 -0.89 -2.16
N LEU A 131 19.17 -1.57 -2.96
CA LEU A 131 19.59 -2.71 -3.77
C LEU A 131 20.70 -2.32 -4.75
N LEU A 132 20.46 -1.27 -5.55
CA LEU A 132 21.42 -0.81 -6.54
C LEU A 132 22.72 -0.34 -5.88
N ILE A 133 22.61 0.50 -4.87
CA ILE A 133 23.75 1.05 -4.13
C ILE A 133 24.59 -0.08 -3.55
N TYR A 134 23.98 -1.04 -2.84
CA TYR A 134 24.72 -2.15 -2.25
C TYR A 134 25.48 -2.95 -3.30
N LEU A 135 24.86 -3.22 -4.46
CA LEU A 135 25.50 -3.94 -5.56
C LEU A 135 26.70 -3.16 -6.13
N MET A 136 26.63 -1.82 -6.20
CA MET A 136 27.77 -1.00 -6.62
C MET A 136 28.99 -1.20 -5.69
N PHE A 137 28.79 -1.24 -4.37
CA PHE A 137 29.85 -1.52 -3.41
C PHE A 137 30.34 -2.96 -3.47
N TYR A 138 29.43 -3.93 -3.66
CA TYR A 138 29.77 -5.35 -3.79
C TYR A 138 30.66 -5.62 -5.00
N PHE A 139 30.32 -5.06 -6.16
CA PHE A 139 31.14 -5.16 -7.37
C PHE A 139 32.37 -4.25 -7.36
N ARG A 140 32.56 -3.45 -6.30
CA ARG A 140 33.67 -2.50 -6.15
C ARG A 140 33.87 -1.66 -7.41
N LEU A 141 32.79 -0.98 -7.83
CA LEU A 141 32.88 -0.06 -8.97
C LEU A 141 33.98 0.98 -8.74
N PRO A 142 34.61 1.50 -9.82
CA PRO A 142 35.62 2.55 -9.72
C PRO A 142 35.14 3.73 -8.87
N PHE A 143 36.09 4.43 -8.25
CA PHE A 143 35.87 5.58 -7.36
C PHE A 143 35.31 5.26 -5.96
N ILE A 144 34.97 4.00 -5.65
CA ILE A 144 34.49 3.60 -4.32
C ILE A 144 35.65 3.29 -3.37
N TYR A 145 36.60 2.47 -3.83
CA TYR A 145 37.81 2.08 -3.09
C TYR A 145 39.06 2.50 -3.88
N ALA A 146 40.25 2.20 -3.36
CA ALA A 146 41.48 2.47 -4.10
C ALA A 146 41.51 1.70 -5.44
N PRO A 147 42.01 2.30 -6.55
CA PRO A 147 41.91 1.74 -7.91
C PRO A 147 42.40 0.29 -8.06
N LYS A 148 43.36 -0.15 -7.24
CA LYS A 148 43.85 -1.54 -7.22
C LYS A 148 42.78 -2.59 -6.84
N TYR A 149 41.63 -2.16 -6.33
CA TYR A 149 40.52 -3.02 -5.93
C TYR A 149 39.32 -2.93 -6.87
N ASP A 150 39.39 -2.15 -7.94
CA ASP A 150 38.31 -2.01 -8.90
C ASP A 150 37.91 -3.38 -9.48
N PHE A 151 36.62 -3.69 -9.42
CA PHE A 151 36.04 -4.96 -9.87
C PHE A 151 36.62 -6.23 -9.23
N SER A 152 37.37 -6.08 -8.13
CA SER A 152 37.90 -7.23 -7.39
C SER A 152 36.82 -7.88 -6.51
N SER A 153 36.86 -9.20 -6.39
CA SER A 153 35.98 -9.94 -5.47
C SER A 153 36.58 -10.01 -4.07
N SER A 154 35.72 -10.07 -3.05
CA SER A 154 36.15 -10.46 -1.70
C SER A 154 36.54 -11.95 -1.69
N LYS A 155 37.50 -12.31 -0.82
CA LYS A 155 37.85 -13.72 -0.54
C LYS A 155 36.95 -14.34 0.53
N HIS A 156 36.22 -13.51 1.26
CA HIS A 156 35.44 -13.93 2.41
C HIS A 156 34.01 -14.28 1.98
N TRP A 157 33.65 -15.56 2.10
CA TRP A 157 32.34 -16.08 1.73
C TRP A 157 31.16 -15.33 2.39
N VAL A 158 31.35 -14.82 3.61
CA VAL A 158 30.32 -14.06 4.34
C VAL A 158 29.94 -12.76 3.63
N VAL A 159 30.84 -12.15 2.86
CA VAL A 159 30.54 -10.96 2.05
C VAL A 159 29.57 -11.30 0.91
N HIS A 160 29.80 -12.45 0.25
CA HIS A 160 28.87 -12.95 -0.77
C HIS A 160 27.51 -13.30 -0.17
N LEU A 161 27.50 -13.94 1.01
CA LEU A 161 26.26 -14.23 1.71
C LEU A 161 25.53 -12.95 2.13
N ALA A 162 26.25 -11.93 2.60
CA ALA A 162 25.67 -10.64 2.93
C ALA A 162 25.04 -9.96 1.71
N CYS A 163 25.71 -10.00 0.56
CA CYS A 163 25.16 -9.52 -0.72
C CYS A 163 23.89 -10.28 -1.11
N MET A 164 23.90 -11.62 -1.05
CA MET A 164 22.73 -12.44 -1.36
C MET A 164 21.56 -12.14 -0.42
N CYS A 165 21.78 -12.07 0.89
CA CYS A 165 20.76 -11.76 1.88
C CYS A 165 20.18 -10.36 1.69
N HIS A 166 21.03 -9.35 1.53
CA HIS A 166 20.60 -7.97 1.29
C HIS A 166 19.80 -7.86 -0.02
N SER A 167 20.31 -8.46 -1.09
CA SER A 167 19.63 -8.46 -2.39
C SER A 167 18.29 -9.19 -2.32
N PHE A 168 18.25 -10.37 -1.70
CA PHE A 168 17.03 -11.15 -1.49
C PHE A 168 15.98 -10.34 -0.72
N HIS A 169 16.37 -9.66 0.36
CA HIS A 169 15.48 -8.82 1.14
C HIS A 169 14.84 -7.71 0.30
N TYR A 170 15.65 -6.93 -0.43
CA TYR A 170 15.13 -5.81 -1.22
C TYR A 170 14.39 -6.25 -2.47
N VAL A 171 14.84 -7.30 -3.17
CA VAL A 171 14.11 -7.89 -4.30
C VAL A 171 12.74 -8.40 -3.82
N LYS A 172 12.69 -9.14 -2.72
CA LYS A 172 11.43 -9.57 -2.10
C LYS A 172 10.53 -8.37 -1.83
N ARG A 173 11.03 -7.30 -1.20
CA ARG A 173 10.24 -6.09 -0.91
C ARG A 173 9.73 -5.40 -2.16
N ILE A 174 10.53 -5.35 -3.22
CA ILE A 174 10.11 -4.81 -4.53
C ILE A 174 8.95 -5.66 -5.08
N LEU A 175 9.11 -6.98 -5.12
CA LEU A 175 8.07 -7.90 -5.60
C LEU A 175 6.81 -7.84 -4.74
N GLU A 176 6.94 -7.78 -3.42
CA GLU A 176 5.80 -7.60 -2.51
C GLU A 176 5.09 -6.28 -2.77
N THR A 177 5.82 -5.20 -3.00
CA THR A 177 5.24 -3.88 -3.33
C THR A 177 4.48 -3.91 -4.65
N LEU A 178 5.01 -4.61 -5.66
CA LEU A 178 4.38 -4.72 -6.98
C LEU A 178 3.16 -5.65 -6.99
N PHE A 179 3.24 -6.80 -6.31
CA PHE A 179 2.29 -7.91 -6.53
C PHE A 179 1.43 -8.25 -5.31
N ILE A 180 1.88 -7.94 -4.09
CA ILE A 180 1.23 -8.36 -2.84
C ILE A 180 0.54 -7.19 -2.16
N HIS A 181 1.21 -6.06 -2.00
CA HIS A 181 0.69 -4.92 -1.27
C HIS A 181 -0.52 -4.29 -1.97
N ARG A 182 -1.64 -4.27 -1.27
CA ARG A 182 -2.80 -3.44 -1.63
C ARG A 182 -2.65 -2.08 -0.97
N ILE A 183 -1.93 -1.21 -1.67
CA ILE A 183 -1.63 0.15 -1.23
C ILE A 183 -2.90 0.99 -1.39
N SER A 184 -3.22 1.82 -0.40
CA SER A 184 -4.34 2.76 -0.50
C SER A 184 -4.09 3.78 -1.60
N HIS A 185 -5.14 4.28 -2.26
CA HIS A 185 -5.08 5.31 -3.31
C HIS A 185 -4.55 6.69 -2.87
N GLY A 186 -4.02 6.79 -1.65
CA GLY A 186 -3.41 8.02 -1.15
C GLY A 186 -2.08 8.34 -1.82
N THR A 187 -1.64 9.57 -1.64
CA THR A 187 -0.35 10.07 -2.11
C THR A 187 0.45 10.67 -0.96
N MET A 188 1.72 10.98 -1.24
CA MET A 188 2.61 11.73 -0.35
C MET A 188 3.12 12.98 -1.09
N PRO A 189 3.38 14.11 -0.39
CA PRO A 189 4.07 15.25 -0.98
C PRO A 189 5.43 14.84 -1.54
N LEU A 190 5.70 15.23 -2.79
CA LEU A 190 6.89 14.80 -3.53
C LEU A 190 8.19 15.09 -2.78
N ARG A 191 8.30 16.25 -2.10
CA ARG A 191 9.50 16.64 -1.35
C ARG A 191 9.89 15.63 -0.26
N ASN A 192 8.94 14.86 0.28
CA ASN A 192 9.20 13.88 1.32
C ASN A 192 9.91 12.63 0.77
N ILE A 193 9.85 12.36 -0.55
CA ILE A 193 10.54 11.21 -1.14
C ILE A 193 12.04 11.28 -0.92
N PHE A 194 12.63 12.48 -1.00
CA PHE A 194 14.06 12.68 -0.79
C PHE A 194 14.44 12.34 0.65
N LYS A 195 13.66 12.80 1.63
CA LYS A 195 13.92 12.46 3.05
C LYS A 195 13.86 10.95 3.29
N ASN A 196 12.82 10.30 2.75
CA ASN A 196 12.66 8.85 2.91
C ASN A 196 13.78 8.07 2.20
N CYS A 197 14.07 8.41 0.95
CA CYS A 197 15.09 7.71 0.17
C CYS A 197 16.48 7.95 0.74
N SER A 198 16.85 9.20 1.09
CA SER A 198 18.16 9.51 1.68
C SER A 198 18.44 8.68 2.93
N TYR A 199 17.43 8.43 3.78
CA TYR A 199 17.60 7.54 4.94
C TYR A 199 18.04 6.13 4.48
N TYR A 200 17.24 5.44 3.67
CA TYR A 200 17.54 4.06 3.28
C TYR A 200 18.79 3.96 2.41
N TRP A 201 19.00 4.90 1.50
CA TRP A 201 20.10 4.89 0.53
C TRP A 201 21.44 5.15 1.21
N CYS A 202 21.51 6.14 2.11
CA CYS A 202 22.73 6.44 2.85
C CYS A 202 23.08 5.30 3.81
N PHE A 203 22.09 4.69 4.49
CA PHE A 203 22.36 3.53 5.34
C PHE A 203 22.85 2.33 4.54
N ALA A 204 22.26 2.07 3.37
CA ALA A 204 22.70 1.02 2.46
C ALA A 204 24.15 1.27 2.00
N ALA A 205 24.48 2.50 1.60
CA ALA A 205 25.85 2.87 1.24
C ALA A 205 26.82 2.67 2.42
N TRP A 206 26.45 3.13 3.61
CA TRP A 206 27.29 3.06 4.79
C TRP A 206 27.58 1.61 5.19
N MET A 207 26.56 0.75 5.26
CA MET A 207 26.78 -0.67 5.57
C MET A 207 27.52 -1.40 4.45
N ALA A 208 27.19 -1.13 3.19
CA ALA A 208 27.81 -1.79 2.06
C ALA A 208 29.29 -1.42 1.92
N TYR A 209 29.65 -0.17 2.23
CA TYR A 209 31.04 0.28 2.25
C TYR A 209 31.89 -0.58 3.19
N TYR A 210 31.45 -0.80 4.43
CA TYR A 210 32.22 -1.58 5.41
C TYR A 210 32.19 -3.08 5.14
N ILE A 211 31.04 -3.65 4.76
CA ILE A 211 30.93 -5.09 4.50
C ILE A 211 31.76 -5.51 3.28
N ASN A 212 31.78 -4.69 2.23
CA ASN A 212 32.47 -5.02 0.97
C ASN A 212 33.90 -4.47 0.91
N HIS A 213 34.35 -3.75 1.95
CA HIS A 213 35.68 -3.15 2.00
C HIS A 213 36.78 -4.22 1.77
N PRO A 214 37.85 -3.90 1.02
CA PRO A 214 38.97 -4.83 0.80
C PRO A 214 39.66 -5.32 2.09
N LEU A 215 39.51 -4.57 3.18
CA LEU A 215 40.03 -4.88 4.52
C LEU A 215 38.97 -5.47 5.47
N TYR A 216 37.84 -5.93 4.94
CA TYR A 216 36.79 -6.55 5.75
C TYR A 216 37.33 -7.77 6.51
N THR A 217 37.07 -7.83 7.82
CA THR A 217 37.40 -8.99 8.65
C THR A 217 36.14 -9.83 8.92
N PRO A 218 36.20 -11.16 8.75
CA PRO A 218 35.08 -12.04 9.06
C PRO A 218 34.64 -11.97 10.53
N PRO A 219 33.40 -12.37 10.84
CA PRO A 219 32.88 -12.42 12.20
C PRO A 219 33.73 -13.28 13.15
N TYR A 220 33.83 -12.85 14.41
CA TYR A 220 34.76 -13.40 15.40
C TYR A 220 34.45 -14.86 15.76
N TYR A 221 33.17 -15.24 15.88
CA TYR A 221 32.77 -16.60 16.23
C TYR A 221 32.63 -17.52 14.98
N GLY A 222 33.14 -17.08 13.84
CA GLY A 222 33.34 -17.90 12.65
C GLY A 222 32.04 -18.46 12.03
N GLN A 223 32.17 -19.64 11.42
CA GLN A 223 31.13 -20.24 10.57
C GLN A 223 29.81 -20.50 11.28
N GLN A 224 29.86 -20.91 12.55
CA GLN A 224 28.66 -21.25 13.31
C GLN A 224 27.77 -20.02 13.55
N GLN A 225 28.37 -18.88 13.87
CA GLN A 225 27.67 -17.59 13.97
C GLN A 225 26.99 -17.24 12.65
N VAL A 226 27.72 -17.31 11.55
CA VAL A 226 27.17 -16.92 10.24
C VAL A 226 26.02 -17.83 9.80
N LYS A 227 26.16 -19.15 9.95
CA LYS A 227 25.10 -20.13 9.62
C LYS A 227 23.86 -19.94 10.49
N THR A 228 24.03 -19.77 11.79
CA THR A 228 22.91 -19.56 12.73
C THR A 228 22.18 -18.25 12.39
N ALA A 229 22.93 -17.18 12.14
CA ALA A 229 22.38 -15.89 11.77
C ALA A 229 21.65 -15.91 10.42
N LEU A 230 22.15 -16.68 9.46
CA LEU A 230 21.47 -16.92 8.17
C LEU A 230 20.13 -17.64 8.36
N ILE A 231 20.06 -18.66 9.20
CA ILE A 231 18.82 -19.39 9.48
C ILE A 231 17.78 -18.43 10.10
N ILE A 232 18.20 -17.62 11.08
CA ILE A 232 17.35 -16.59 11.69
C ILE A 232 16.86 -15.60 10.63
N PHE A 233 17.77 -15.09 9.79
CA PHE A 233 17.43 -14.16 8.71
C PHE A 233 16.37 -14.76 7.77
N LEU A 234 16.58 -15.97 7.25
CA LEU A 234 15.67 -16.61 6.32
C LEU A 234 14.31 -16.93 6.96
N PHE A 235 14.31 -17.46 8.18
CA PHE A 235 13.09 -17.69 8.96
C PHE A 235 12.26 -16.41 9.08
N CYS A 236 12.92 -15.29 9.41
CA CYS A 236 12.26 -14.01 9.53
C CYS A 236 11.80 -13.44 8.19
N GLN A 237 12.53 -13.63 7.09
CA GLN A 237 12.07 -13.20 5.76
C GLN A 237 10.80 -13.93 5.32
N VAL A 238 10.73 -15.25 5.54
CA VAL A 238 9.54 -16.07 5.26
C VAL A 238 8.38 -15.68 6.17
N GLY A 239 8.66 -15.41 7.45
CA GLY A 239 7.67 -14.91 8.40
C GLY A 239 7.06 -13.58 7.97
N ASN A 240 7.91 -12.59 7.67
CA ASN A 240 7.49 -11.28 7.18
C ASN A 240 6.62 -11.39 5.91
N PHE A 241 7.03 -12.23 4.95
CA PHE A 241 6.26 -12.49 3.73
C PHE A 241 4.87 -13.10 4.02
N SER A 242 4.83 -14.08 4.92
CA SER A 242 3.58 -14.74 5.36
C SER A 242 2.61 -13.74 5.99
N ILE A 243 3.13 -12.80 6.79
CA ILE A 243 2.33 -11.71 7.34
C ILE A 243 1.81 -10.79 6.23
N ASN A 244 2.64 -10.39 5.27
CA ASN A 244 2.24 -9.50 4.19
C ASN A 244 1.13 -10.12 3.31
N ILE A 245 1.20 -11.41 3.01
CA ILE A 245 0.12 -12.15 2.33
C ILE A 245 -1.17 -12.12 3.16
N THR A 246 -1.08 -12.38 4.46
CA THR A 246 -2.25 -12.36 5.34
C THR A 246 -2.89 -10.98 5.37
N LEU A 247 -2.09 -9.93 5.48
CA LEU A 247 -2.55 -8.53 5.45
C LEU A 247 -3.18 -8.16 4.10
N ARG A 248 -2.66 -8.67 2.98
CA ARG A 248 -3.28 -8.53 1.66
C ARG A 248 -4.67 -9.14 1.63
N ASN A 249 -4.81 -10.37 2.12
CA ASN A 249 -6.06 -11.14 2.07
C ASN A 249 -7.18 -10.52 2.92
N LEU A 250 -6.83 -9.74 3.96
CA LEU A 250 -7.81 -9.00 4.77
C LEU A 250 -8.49 -7.86 4.00
N LYS A 251 -7.79 -7.26 3.04
CA LYS A 251 -8.31 -6.18 2.21
C LYS A 251 -8.94 -6.78 0.96
N CYS A 252 -10.23 -7.15 0.94
CA CYS A 252 -10.87 -7.67 -0.28
C CYS A 252 -10.74 -6.65 -1.44
N PRO A 253 -10.57 -7.08 -2.71
CA PRO A 253 -10.47 -6.14 -3.83
C PRO A 253 -11.73 -5.24 -3.86
N GLY A 254 -11.55 -3.92 -3.90
CA GLY A 254 -12.65 -2.96 -3.86
C GLY A 254 -13.26 -2.70 -2.47
N SER A 255 -12.96 -3.49 -1.44
CA SER A 255 -13.41 -3.23 -0.07
C SER A 255 -12.40 -2.40 0.71
N LYS A 256 -12.87 -1.30 1.30
CA LYS A 256 -12.08 -0.43 2.19
C LYS A 256 -12.37 -0.70 3.68
N VAL A 257 -13.16 -1.73 3.98
CA VAL A 257 -13.46 -2.13 5.37
C VAL A 257 -12.19 -2.65 6.02
N LYS A 258 -11.79 -2.03 7.13
CA LYS A 258 -10.67 -2.51 7.93
C LYS A 258 -11.11 -3.71 8.75
N LYS A 259 -10.23 -4.69 8.84
CA LYS A 259 -10.41 -5.90 9.66
C LYS A 259 -9.22 -6.06 10.60
N ILE A 260 -9.48 -6.70 11.74
CA ILE A 260 -8.43 -7.10 12.67
C ILE A 260 -7.72 -8.32 12.07
N PRO A 261 -6.37 -8.31 11.96
CA PRO A 261 -5.64 -9.50 11.54
C PRO A 261 -5.63 -10.54 12.66
N HIS A 262 -5.82 -11.81 12.31
CA HIS A 262 -5.80 -12.95 13.23
C HIS A 262 -4.85 -14.05 12.73
N PRO A 263 -4.39 -14.93 13.63
CA PRO A 263 -3.70 -16.16 13.25
C PRO A 263 -4.45 -16.97 12.19
N THR A 264 -3.69 -17.61 11.30
CA THR A 264 -4.20 -18.49 10.25
C THR A 264 -3.60 -19.90 10.40
N LYS A 265 -3.88 -20.80 9.44
CA LYS A 265 -3.25 -22.12 9.38
C LYS A 265 -1.72 -22.06 9.21
N ASN A 266 -1.18 -20.95 8.71
CA ASN A 266 0.27 -20.77 8.57
C ASN A 266 0.89 -20.41 9.95
N PRO A 267 1.84 -21.19 10.48
CA PRO A 267 2.43 -20.98 11.81
C PRO A 267 3.14 -19.63 11.95
N PHE A 268 3.69 -19.07 10.86
CA PHE A 268 4.29 -17.74 10.86
C PHE A 268 3.30 -16.62 11.18
N THR A 269 2.00 -16.89 11.12
CA THR A 269 0.95 -15.91 11.43
C THR A 269 0.46 -15.99 12.88
N TRP A 270 0.85 -17.03 13.64
CA TRP A 270 0.39 -17.22 15.02
C TRP A 270 0.83 -16.11 15.95
N ILE A 271 1.94 -15.44 15.64
CA ILE A 271 2.40 -14.26 16.35
C ILE A 271 1.37 -13.11 16.35
N PHE A 272 0.39 -13.09 15.45
CA PHE A 272 -0.77 -12.16 15.56
C PHE A 272 -1.56 -12.36 16.87
N ALA A 273 -1.46 -13.48 17.56
CA ALA A 273 -2.06 -13.63 18.89
C ALA A 273 -1.40 -12.68 19.91
N LEU A 274 -0.11 -12.38 19.73
CA LEU A 274 0.72 -11.67 20.70
C LEU A 274 1.07 -10.25 20.28
N VAL A 275 1.13 -9.96 18.98
CA VAL A 275 1.53 -8.63 18.50
C VAL A 275 0.65 -8.11 17.38
N SER A 276 0.59 -6.79 17.29
CA SER A 276 -0.26 -6.06 16.35
C SER A 276 0.38 -5.91 14.97
N CYS A 277 1.71 -5.77 14.93
CA CYS A 277 2.50 -5.54 13.72
C CYS A 277 3.60 -6.60 13.56
N PRO A 278 3.26 -7.89 13.37
CA PRO A 278 4.27 -8.95 13.30
C PRO A 278 5.18 -8.85 12.08
N ASN A 279 4.77 -8.16 11.02
CA ASN A 279 5.65 -7.85 9.90
C ASN A 279 6.87 -7.05 10.36
N TYR A 280 6.70 -6.09 11.27
CA TYR A 280 7.82 -5.33 11.85
C TYR A 280 8.67 -6.17 12.81
N THR A 281 8.07 -7.12 13.52
CA THR A 281 8.80 -8.07 14.38
C THR A 281 9.75 -8.94 13.55
N TYR A 282 9.25 -9.51 12.45
CA TYR A 282 10.06 -10.30 11.55
C TYR A 282 11.07 -9.45 10.77
N GLU A 283 10.72 -8.21 10.41
CA GLU A 283 11.68 -7.27 9.81
C GLU A 283 12.85 -7.04 10.76
N LEU A 284 12.57 -6.73 12.03
CA LEU A 284 13.59 -6.58 13.07
C LEU A 284 14.46 -7.83 13.21
N GLY A 285 13.84 -9.01 13.31
CA GLY A 285 14.57 -10.28 13.42
C GLY A 285 15.48 -10.56 12.22
N SER A 286 15.05 -10.17 11.02
CA SER A 286 15.88 -10.25 9.81
C SER A 286 17.12 -9.37 9.95
N TRP A 287 16.97 -8.11 10.33
CA TRP A 287 18.10 -7.18 10.47
C TRP A 287 19.00 -7.51 11.67
N MET A 288 18.46 -8.08 12.75
CA MET A 288 19.26 -8.66 13.84
C MET A 288 20.10 -9.84 13.34
N GLY A 289 19.50 -10.77 12.59
CA GLY A 289 20.22 -11.86 11.94
C GLY A 289 21.33 -11.32 11.02
N PHE A 290 21.02 -10.32 10.18
CA PHE A 290 22.01 -9.70 9.29
C PHE A 290 23.15 -8.99 10.06
N THR A 291 22.83 -8.35 11.19
CA THR A 291 23.82 -7.74 12.10
C THR A 291 24.77 -8.79 12.67
N VAL A 292 24.22 -9.88 13.22
CA VAL A 292 25.03 -10.97 13.78
C VAL A 292 25.85 -11.67 12.69
N MET A 293 25.27 -11.84 11.49
CA MET A 293 25.92 -12.49 10.35
C MET A 293 27.15 -11.71 9.86
N THR A 294 27.07 -10.37 9.83
CA THR A 294 28.13 -9.51 9.30
C THR A 294 29.06 -8.96 10.37
N GLN A 295 28.63 -8.97 11.63
CA GLN A 295 29.31 -8.35 12.78
C GLN A 295 29.78 -6.92 12.48
N CYS A 296 28.92 -6.15 11.80
CA CYS A 296 29.26 -4.84 11.27
C CYS A 296 28.50 -3.73 12.03
N LEU A 297 29.22 -2.77 12.59
CA LEU A 297 28.64 -1.71 13.44
C LEU A 297 27.58 -0.85 12.72
N PRO A 298 27.79 -0.37 11.46
CA PRO A 298 26.75 0.31 10.70
C PRO A 298 25.44 -0.47 10.57
N VAL A 299 25.52 -1.80 10.45
CA VAL A 299 24.33 -2.66 10.36
C VAL A 299 23.59 -2.71 11.69
N ALA A 300 24.32 -2.82 12.81
CA ALA A 300 23.73 -2.76 14.15
C ALA A 300 23.01 -1.42 14.38
N PHE A 301 23.66 -0.30 13.99
CA PHE A 301 23.06 1.02 14.12
C PHE A 301 21.80 1.17 13.27
N PHE A 302 21.82 0.74 12.00
CA PHE A 302 20.64 0.72 11.14
C PHE A 302 19.50 -0.10 11.76
N THR A 303 19.81 -1.25 12.35
CA THR A 303 18.83 -2.12 13.02
C THR A 303 18.19 -1.42 14.21
N ILE A 304 18.97 -0.74 15.05
CA ILE A 304 18.48 0.00 16.22
C ILE A 304 17.58 1.17 15.79
N VAL A 305 18.04 1.99 14.84
CA VAL A 305 17.23 3.14 14.36
C VAL A 305 15.95 2.65 13.70
N GLY A 306 16.04 1.62 12.85
CA GLY A 306 14.88 0.96 12.24
C GLY A 306 13.89 0.43 13.27
N PHE A 307 14.38 -0.19 14.35
CA PHE A 307 13.55 -0.67 15.45
C PHE A 307 12.77 0.46 16.13
N VAL A 308 13.42 1.59 16.43
CA VAL A 308 12.78 2.74 17.06
C VAL A 308 11.68 3.31 16.15
N LEU A 309 11.98 3.52 14.86
CA LEU A 309 11.01 4.05 13.89
C LEU A 309 9.80 3.12 13.71
N MET A 310 10.05 1.81 13.52
CA MET A 310 8.98 0.82 13.40
C MET A 310 8.15 0.71 14.68
N THR A 311 8.77 0.88 15.85
CA THR A 311 8.06 0.89 17.14
C THR A 311 7.09 2.06 17.26
N VAL A 312 7.50 3.27 16.85
CA VAL A 312 6.62 4.44 16.83
C VAL A 312 5.42 4.19 15.91
N TRP A 313 5.64 3.66 14.71
CA TRP A 313 4.56 3.32 13.78
C TRP A 313 3.66 2.20 14.31
N ALA A 314 4.23 1.16 14.92
CA ALA A 314 3.49 0.05 15.52
C ALA A 314 2.58 0.53 16.65
N ARG A 315 3.07 1.41 17.53
CA ARG A 315 2.29 2.01 18.62
C ARG A 315 1.13 2.84 18.09
N GLY A 316 1.35 3.61 17.03
CA GLY A 316 0.28 4.35 16.34
C GLY A 316 -0.80 3.41 15.80
N LYS A 317 -0.40 2.35 15.10
CA LYS A 317 -1.33 1.36 14.53
C LYS A 317 -2.09 0.58 15.59
N HIS A 318 -1.40 0.14 16.64
CA HIS A 318 -2.00 -0.54 17.79
C HIS A 318 -3.05 0.34 18.49
N ARG A 319 -2.73 1.62 18.72
CA ARG A 319 -3.67 2.59 19.30
C ARG A 319 -4.91 2.78 18.44
N ASN A 320 -4.73 2.86 17.11
CA ASN A 320 -5.86 2.98 16.19
C ASN A 320 -6.75 1.74 16.22
N TYR A 321 -6.17 0.54 16.26
CA TYR A 321 -6.94 -0.69 16.39
C TYR A 321 -7.77 -0.74 17.68
N ARG A 322 -7.19 -0.37 18.83
CA ARG A 322 -7.91 -0.32 20.12
C ARG A 322 -9.06 0.70 20.15
N LYS A 323 -8.96 1.78 19.38
CA LYS A 323 -10.01 2.80 19.27
C LYS A 323 -11.12 2.38 18.31
N GLU A 324 -10.76 1.72 17.22
CA GLU A 324 -11.66 1.39 16.12
C GLU A 324 -12.42 0.08 16.35
N PHE A 325 -11.82 -0.87 17.06
CA PHE A 325 -12.39 -2.19 17.30
C PHE A 325 -12.60 -2.45 18.78
N ARG A 326 -13.87 -2.56 19.20
CA ARG A 326 -14.24 -2.90 20.58
C ARG A 326 -13.74 -4.28 21.00
N ASP A 327 -13.73 -5.24 20.07
CA ASP A 327 -13.32 -6.63 20.31
C ASP A 327 -11.82 -6.87 20.06
N TYR A 328 -10.99 -5.81 20.09
CA TYR A 328 -9.56 -5.94 19.85
C TYR A 328 -8.86 -6.70 21.00
N PRO A 329 -8.02 -7.73 20.71
CA PRO A 329 -7.37 -8.51 21.76
C PRO A 329 -6.46 -7.65 22.66
N THR A 330 -6.73 -7.68 23.97
CA THR A 330 -6.06 -6.84 24.97
C THR A 330 -4.62 -7.24 25.25
N LEU A 331 -4.29 -8.53 25.10
CA LEU A 331 -2.95 -9.08 25.34
C LEU A 331 -1.92 -8.72 24.24
N ARG A 332 -2.34 -8.12 23.12
CA ARG A 332 -1.41 -7.80 22.02
C ARG A 332 -0.51 -6.63 22.38
N SER A 333 0.79 -6.80 22.20
CA SER A 333 1.74 -5.69 22.15
C SER A 333 1.82 -5.07 20.75
N PRO A 334 2.43 -3.88 20.58
CA PRO A 334 2.58 -3.26 19.27
C PRO A 334 3.50 -4.02 18.31
N ILE A 335 4.70 -4.40 18.77
CA ILE A 335 5.77 -4.97 17.93
C ILE A 335 6.47 -6.17 18.58
N LEU A 336 6.89 -6.09 19.84
CA LEU A 336 7.52 -7.21 20.55
C LEU A 336 6.55 -7.73 21.62
N PRO A 337 6.36 -9.05 21.76
CA PRO A 337 5.50 -9.61 22.79
C PRO A 337 5.95 -9.15 24.18
N PHE A 338 5.01 -8.64 25.00
CA PHE A 338 5.19 -8.35 26.42
C PHE A 338 6.21 -7.27 26.81
N ILE A 339 6.84 -6.59 25.84
CA ILE A 339 7.85 -5.55 26.13
C ILE A 339 7.27 -4.12 26.05
N LEU A 340 6.27 -3.90 25.19
CA LEU A 340 5.81 -2.55 24.79
C LEU A 340 4.31 -2.34 24.78
#